data_AF-A0A6J4F7W3-F1
#
_entry.id   AF-A0A6J4F7W3-F1
#
_cell.length_a   1.000
_cell.length_b   1.000
_cell.length_c   1.000
_cell.angle_alpha   90.00
_cell.angle_beta   90.00
_cell.angle_gamma   90.00
#
_symmetry.space_group_name_H-M   'P 1'
#
loop_
_entity.id
_entity.type
_entity.pdbx_description
1 polymer ?
#
loop_
_entity_poly.entity_id
_entity_poly.type
_entity_poly.pdbx_seq_one_letter_code
_entity_poly.pdbx_strand_id
1 'polypeptide(L)' 'MRQDEAGTIDRLAMLLDDEASGRPFDPLEAIRLAQDVSRIIPEIAPFMSSLIGRMKSRHARMAAA' A
#
# COMPACT_ATOMS: atom_id res chain seq x y z
N MET A 1 -14.36 -15.95 -1.85
CA MET A 1 -13.70 -15.06 -0.87
C MET A 1 -12.17 -15.09 -0.98
N ARG A 2 -11.49 -16.25 -0.99
CA ARG A 2 -10.01 -16.31 -1.14
C ARG A 2 -9.40 -15.67 -2.41
N GLN A 3 -10.12 -15.63 -3.52
CA GLN A 3 -9.63 -14.99 -4.77
C GLN A 3 -9.43 -13.48 -4.64
N ASP A 4 -10.21 -12.82 -3.79
CA ASP A 4 -10.16 -11.36 -3.60
C ASP A 4 -8.99 -10.93 -2.70
N GLU A 5 -8.64 -11.81 -1.74
CA GLU A 5 -7.54 -11.60 -0.80
C GLU A 5 -6.17 -11.67 -1.48
N ALA A 6 -5.93 -12.71 -2.29
CA ALA A 6 -4.69 -12.85 -3.05
C ALA A 6 -4.51 -11.68 -4.04
N GLY A 7 -5.57 -11.29 -4.75
CA GLY A 7 -5.54 -10.15 -5.66
C GLY A 7 -5.25 -8.82 -4.95
N THR A 8 -5.72 -8.65 -3.71
CA THR A 8 -5.42 -7.47 -2.89
C THR A 8 -3.93 -7.41 -2.53
N ILE A 9 -3.33 -8.54 -2.17
CA ILE A 9 -1.90 -8.63 -1.84
C ILE A 9 -1.05 -8.38 -3.10
N ASP A 10 -1.38 -9.02 -4.22
CA ASP A 10 -0.65 -8.86 -5.48
C ASP A 10 -0.71 -7.41 -5.98
N ARG A 11 -1.87 -6.76 -5.87
CA ARG A 11 -2.04 -5.36 -6.26
C ARG A 11 -1.24 -4.42 -5.38
N LEU A 12 -1.17 -4.67 -4.07
CA LEU A 12 -0.30 -3.91 -3.18
C LEU A 12 1.17 -4.08 -3.56
N ALA A 13 1.62 -5.31 -3.81
CA ALA A 13 3.00 -5.59 -4.21
C ALA A 13 3.37 -4.86 -5.51
N MET A 14 2.52 -4.94 -6.53
CA MET A 14 2.73 -4.26 -7.81
C MET A 14 2.87 -2.73 -7.64
N LEU A 15 2.02 -2.12 -6.82
CA LEU A 15 2.11 -0.69 -6.52
C LEU A 15 3.44 -0.33 -5.83
N LEU A 16 3.90 -1.14 -4.87
CA LEU A 16 5.17 -0.89 -4.21
C LEU A 16 6.37 -1.05 -5.15
N ASP A 17 6.30 -1.97 -6.11
CA ASP A 17 7.32 -2.13 -7.15
C ASP A 17 7.34 -0.92 -8.11
N ASP A 18 6.17 -0.41 -8.50
CA ASP A 18 6.05 0.81 -9.29
C ASP A 18 6.61 2.03 -8.51
N GLU A 19 6.35 2.13 -7.21
CA GLU A 19 6.95 3.15 -6.34
C GLU A 19 8.49 3.05 -6.35
N ALA A 20 9.03 1.86 -6.13
CA ALA A 20 10.47 1.62 -6.10
C ALA A 20 11.14 1.90 -7.46
N SER A 21 10.41 1.68 -8.55
CA SER A 21 10.87 1.93 -9.93
C SER A 21 10.70 3.38 -10.37
N GLY A 22 10.16 4.27 -9.52
CA GLY A 22 9.89 5.66 -9.86
C GLY A 22 8.78 5.85 -10.91
N ARG A 23 7.93 4.83 -11.09
CA ARG A 23 6.78 4.89 -12.01
C ARG A 23 5.64 5.70 -11.40
N PRO A 24 4.68 6.16 -12.23
CA PRO A 24 3.44 6.74 -11.72
C PRO A 24 2.80 5.80 -10.71
N PHE A 25 2.49 6.33 -9.54
CA PHE A 25 2.05 5.57 -8.38
C PHE A 25 1.01 6.39 -7.62
N ASP A 26 -0.03 5.74 -7.14
CA ASP A 26 -1.03 6.34 -6.27
C ASP A 26 -0.81 5.95 -4.79
N PRO A 27 -0.32 6.89 -3.94
CA PRO A 27 -0.15 6.63 -2.52
C PRO A 27 -1.46 6.35 -1.78
N LEU A 28 -2.59 6.90 -2.22
CA LEU A 28 -3.88 6.68 -1.56
C LEU A 28 -4.37 5.26 -1.80
N GLU A 29 -4.17 4.74 -3.02
CA GLU A 29 -4.48 3.35 -3.32
C GLU A 29 -3.61 2.39 -2.51
N ALA A 30 -2.30 2.64 -2.41
CA ALA A 30 -1.40 1.85 -1.59
C ALA A 30 -1.78 1.86 -0.10
N ILE A 31 -2.25 2.99 0.43
CA ILE A 31 -2.75 3.08 1.82
C ILE A 31 -3.98 2.18 2.01
N ARG A 32 -4.95 2.25 1.09
CA ARG A 32 -6.18 1.45 1.19
C ARG A 32 -5.84 -0.05 1.15
N LEU A 33 -5.02 -0.45 0.18
CA LEU A 33 -4.63 -1.85 0.04
C LEU A 33 -3.79 -2.34 1.22
N ALA A 34 -2.90 -1.52 1.79
CA ALA A 34 -2.18 -1.87 3.00
C ALA A 34 -3.10 -2.10 4.21
N GLN A 35 -4.19 -1.32 4.33
CA GLN A 35 -5.22 -1.56 5.35
C GLN A 35 -5.94 -2.89 5.11
N ASP A 36 -6.32 -3.19 3.87
CA ASP A 36 -6.99 -4.44 3.51
C ASP A 36 -6.07 -5.64 3.76
N VAL A 37 -4.81 -5.58 3.35
CA VAL A 37 -3.78 -6.60 3.62
C VAL A 37 -3.57 -6.83 5.11
N SER A 38 -3.60 -5.77 5.93
CA SER A 38 -3.49 -5.93 7.40
C SER A 38 -4.67 -6.65 8.04
N ARG A 39 -5.84 -6.67 7.38
CA ARG A 39 -7.01 -7.44 7.83
C ARG A 39 -6.94 -8.89 7.36
N ILE A 40 -6.34 -9.13 6.19
CA ILE A 40 -6.13 -10.47 5.63
C ILE A 40 -5.06 -11.22 6.43
N ILE A 41 -3.95 -10.55 6.75
CA ILE A 41 -2.81 -11.10 7.48
C ILE A 41 -2.54 -10.20 8.71
N PRO A 42 -3.22 -10.43 9.84
CA PRO A 42 -3.07 -9.61 11.05
C PRO A 42 -1.64 -9.56 11.58
N GLU A 43 -0.86 -10.62 11.39
CA GLU A 43 0.52 -10.75 11.86
C GLU A 43 1.45 -9.68 11.25
N ILE A 44 1.14 -9.19 10.05
CA ILE A 44 1.93 -8.13 9.38
C ILE A 44 1.35 -6.73 9.59
N ALA A 45 0.31 -6.56 10.42
CA ALA A 45 -0.29 -5.27 10.70
C ALA A 45 0.72 -4.19 11.16
N PRO A 46 1.74 -4.48 12.00
CA PRO A 46 2.76 -3.49 12.35
C PRO A 46 3.56 -2.99 11.13
N PHE A 47 3.87 -3.88 10.19
CA PHE A 47 4.56 -3.53 8.94
C PHE A 47 3.66 -2.68 8.04
N MET A 48 2.38 -3.07 7.90
CA MET A 48 1.41 -2.31 7.12
C MET A 48 1.14 -0.92 7.70
N SER A 49 1.10 -0.78 9.03
CA SER A 49 0.98 0.52 9.70
C SER A 49 2.16 1.44 9.36
N SER A 50 3.38 0.90 9.39
CA SER A 50 4.58 1.64 9.01
C SER A 50 4.55 2.06 7.53
N LEU A 51 4.10 1.16 6.64
CA LEU A 51 3.93 1.46 5.22
C LEU A 51 2.91 2.59 5.01
N ILE A 52 1.74 2.51 5.65
CA ILE A 52 0.70 3.55 5.60
C ILE A 52 1.26 4.91 6.04
N GLY A 53 2.06 4.94 7.11
CA GLY A 53 2.73 6.15 7.56
C GLY A 53 3.62 6.77 6.48
N ARG A 54 4.47 5.95 5.84
CA ARG A 54 5.34 6.41 4.73
C ARG A 54 4.53 6.94 3.55
N MET A 55 3.46 6.25 3.17
CA MET A 55 2.61 6.66 2.04
C MET A 55 1.86 7.97 2.32
N LYS A 56 1.38 8.18 3.54
CA LYS A 56 0.77 9.45 3.96
C LYS A 56 1.76 10.62 3.85
N SER A 57 2.98 10.44 4.37
CA SER A 57 4.02 11.46 4.25
C SER A 57 4.39 11.73 2.79
N ARG A 58 4.41 10.71 1.94
CA ARG A 58 4.69 10.86 0.50
C ARG A 58 3.58 11.62 -0.21
N HIS A 59 2.32 11.24 0.01
CA HIS A 59 1.16 11.94 -0.53
C HIS A 59 1.18 13.43 -0.15
N ALA A 60 1.46 13.75 1.12
CA ALA A 60 1.57 15.13 1.58
C ALA A 60 2.67 15.92 0.85
N ARG A 61 3.82 15.29 0.56
CA ARG A 61 4.89 15.91 -0.25
C ARG A 61 4.47 16.14 -1.71
N MET A 62 3.76 15.19 -2.30
CA MET A 62 3.26 15.31 -3.68
C MET A 62 2.20 16.40 -3.81
N ALA A 63 1.34 16.56 -2.81
CA ALA A 63 0.30 17.60 -2.80
C ALA A 63 0.86 19.02 -2.56
N ALA A 64 2.07 19.13 -2.03
CA ALA A 64 2.74 20.39 -1.75
C ALA A 64 3.71 20.84 -2.87
N ALA A 65 3.91 20.01 -3.90
CA ALA A 65 4.75 20.28 -5.07
C ALA A 65 3.93 20.83 -6.23
#